data_AF-A0A7V7ART0-F1
#
_entry.id   AF-A0A7V7ART0-F1
#
_cell.length_a   1.000
_cell.length_b   1.000
_cell.length_c   1.000
_cell.angle_alpha   90.00
_cell.angle_beta   90.00
_cell.angle_gamma   90.00
#
_symmetry.space_group_name_H-M   'P 1'
#
loop_
_entity.id
_entity.type
_entity.pdbx_description
1 polymer ?
#
loop_
_entity_poly.entity_id
_entity_poly.type
_entity_poly.pdbx_seq_one_letter_code
_entity_poly.pdbx_strand_id
1 'polypeptide(L)'
;MTVKLTNLVDDYCFKMGLLGEHGLSMLLETPGGKVLIDTGSGLALDFNVAALGVDLSQVDAVAITHGHSDHIGGLKLVLEKAGKTMPVYAHPEVFQERVKKNDAGDLSQTGSPFTQEELESAGAEFIFHTEPVEVVPGIMLTGYIERGFDEIKTRSHFVYKDGDLCLDPFVDDQAAVVETEKGLCIVYGCAHSGVINTMNHVEKITGEKYFYG
;
A
#
# COMPACT_ATOMS: atom_id res chain seq x y z
N MET A 1 19.82 12.08 -6.49
CA MET A 1 19.54 10.92 -5.63
C MET A 1 19.07 9.76 -6.51
N THR A 2 19.73 8.61 -6.44
CA THR A 2 19.30 7.43 -7.21
C THR A 2 18.15 6.77 -6.48
N VAL A 3 16.97 6.78 -7.11
CA VAL A 3 15.78 6.08 -6.63
C VAL A 3 15.59 4.84 -7.50
N LYS A 4 15.31 3.69 -6.88
CA LYS A 4 14.99 2.46 -7.58
C LYS A 4 13.68 1.90 -7.08
N LEU A 5 12.73 1.70 -8.00
CA LEU A 5 11.47 1.04 -7.74
C LEU A 5 11.48 -0.32 -8.46
N THR A 6 11.32 -1.40 -7.70
CA THR A 6 11.25 -2.76 -8.26
C THR A 6 9.83 -3.27 -8.07
N ASN A 7 9.10 -3.49 -9.16
CA ASN A 7 7.79 -4.14 -9.10
C ASN A 7 7.98 -5.63 -8.77
N LEU A 8 7.44 -6.07 -7.63
CA LEU A 8 7.55 -7.43 -7.13
C LEU A 8 6.29 -8.23 -7.40
N VAL A 9 5.12 -7.58 -7.42
CA VAL A 9 3.82 -8.19 -7.64
C VAL A 9 2.94 -7.22 -8.43
N ASP A 10 2.31 -7.74 -9.47
CA ASP A 10 1.38 -7.03 -10.34
C ASP A 10 0.41 -8.04 -10.96
N ASP A 11 -0.76 -7.57 -11.40
CA ASP A 11 -1.76 -8.33 -12.17
C ASP A 11 -1.13 -8.97 -13.42
N TYR A 12 -0.20 -8.27 -14.07
CA TYR A 12 0.41 -8.71 -15.31
C TYR A 12 1.90 -8.98 -15.17
N CYS A 13 2.30 -10.21 -15.50
CA CYS A 13 3.71 -10.59 -15.53
C CYS A 13 4.10 -11.18 -16.90
N PHE A 14 4.91 -10.42 -17.64
CA PHE A 14 5.44 -10.84 -18.95
C PHE A 14 6.87 -11.37 -18.87
N LYS A 15 7.52 -11.27 -17.71
CA LYS A 15 8.89 -11.73 -17.50
C LYS A 15 8.90 -13.22 -17.15
N MET A 16 9.55 -14.02 -17.99
CA MET A 16 9.73 -15.44 -17.71
C MET A 16 10.47 -15.64 -16.37
N GLY A 17 9.94 -16.54 -15.53
CA GLY A 17 10.50 -16.83 -14.21
C GLY A 17 9.93 -15.98 -13.08
N LEU A 18 8.80 -15.30 -13.28
CA LEU A 18 8.01 -14.62 -12.25
C LEU A 18 6.53 -15.00 -12.36
N LEU A 19 5.77 -14.75 -11.30
CA LEU A 19 4.32 -14.96 -11.21
C LEU A 19 3.59 -13.62 -11.16
N GLY A 20 2.42 -13.54 -11.79
CA GLY A 20 1.46 -12.45 -11.61
C GLY A 20 0.32 -12.88 -10.68
N GLU A 21 -0.28 -11.93 -9.98
CA GLU A 21 -1.50 -12.11 -9.18
C GLU A 21 -2.27 -10.79 -9.15
N HIS A 22 -3.58 -10.86 -8.88
CA HIS A 22 -4.30 -9.63 -8.56
C HIS A 22 -3.75 -9.06 -7.24
N GLY A 23 -3.15 -7.88 -7.32
CA GLY A 23 -2.52 -7.20 -6.20
C GLY A 23 -1.25 -6.46 -6.60
N LEU A 24 -0.68 -5.77 -5.63
CA LEU A 24 0.49 -4.91 -5.85
C LEU A 24 1.51 -5.07 -4.73
N SER A 25 2.78 -5.11 -5.10
CA SER A 25 3.90 -4.94 -4.16
C SER A 25 5.11 -4.38 -4.88
N MET A 26 5.71 -3.34 -4.33
CA MET A 26 6.87 -2.68 -4.92
C MET A 26 7.93 -2.41 -3.86
N LEU A 27 9.19 -2.72 -4.17
CA LEU A 27 10.32 -2.33 -3.34
C LEU A 27 10.85 -0.97 -3.81
N LEU A 28 10.71 0.05 -2.96
CA LEU A 28 11.22 1.40 -3.17
C LEU A 28 12.52 1.60 -2.39
N GLU A 29 13.60 1.90 -3.10
CA GLU A 29 14.94 2.03 -2.55
C GLU A 29 15.48 3.44 -2.76
N THR A 30 15.99 4.04 -1.68
CA THR A 30 16.76 5.29 -1.69
C THR A 30 18.08 5.11 -0.92
N PRO A 31 19.02 6.07 -0.98
CA PRO A 31 20.15 6.10 -0.06
C PRO A 31 19.79 6.13 1.43
N GLY A 32 18.55 6.54 1.77
CA GLY A 32 18.06 6.60 3.14
C GLY A 32 17.50 5.28 3.66
N GLY A 33 17.09 4.36 2.77
CA GLY A 33 16.56 3.05 3.17
C GLY A 33 15.72 2.39 2.08
N LYS A 34 15.13 1.25 2.45
CA LYS A 34 14.28 0.40 1.60
C LYS A 34 12.91 0.23 2.23
N VAL A 35 11.88 0.63 1.50
CA VAL A 35 10.49 0.50 1.94
C VAL A 35 9.76 -0.41 0.97
N LEU A 36 9.07 -1.41 1.51
CA LEU A 36 8.15 -2.24 0.74
C LEU A 36 6.77 -1.57 0.73
N ILE A 37 6.32 -1.13 -0.44
CA ILE A 37 4.99 -0.56 -0.66
C ILE A 37 4.05 -1.71 -1.02
N ASP A 38 3.08 -2.00 -0.16
CA ASP A 38 2.15 -3.13 -0.27
C ASP A 38 2.84 -4.50 -0.40
N THR A 39 2.04 -5.56 -0.35
CA THR A 39 2.51 -6.95 -0.18
C THR A 39 1.76 -7.96 -1.04
N GLY A 40 0.94 -7.50 -1.98
CA GLY A 40 0.13 -8.36 -2.84
C GLY A 40 -0.98 -9.11 -2.08
N SER A 41 -1.60 -10.07 -2.78
CA SER A 41 -2.58 -10.99 -2.19
C SER A 41 -1.94 -12.19 -1.48
N GLY A 42 -0.64 -12.42 -1.70
CA GLY A 42 0.17 -13.40 -0.96
C GLY A 42 0.44 -14.71 -1.69
N LEU A 43 0.16 -14.81 -2.99
CA LEU A 43 0.42 -16.00 -3.82
C LEU A 43 1.76 -15.91 -4.57
N ALA A 44 2.11 -14.73 -5.07
CA ALA A 44 3.24 -14.50 -5.96
C ALA A 44 4.48 -13.95 -5.25
N LEU A 45 4.29 -13.17 -4.17
CA LEU A 45 5.37 -12.40 -3.54
C LEU A 45 6.58 -13.26 -3.16
N ASP A 46 6.37 -14.39 -2.47
CA ASP A 46 7.45 -15.28 -2.02
C ASP A 46 8.31 -15.78 -3.19
N PHE A 47 7.63 -16.27 -4.24
CA PHE A 47 8.31 -16.76 -5.43
C PHE A 47 9.08 -15.62 -6.13
N ASN A 48 8.46 -14.46 -6.27
CA ASN A 48 9.04 -13.33 -7.00
C ASN A 48 10.25 -12.74 -6.28
N VAL A 49 10.22 -12.59 -4.95
CA VAL A 49 11.39 -12.08 -4.20
C VAL A 49 12.57 -13.04 -4.30
N ALA A 50 12.32 -14.36 -4.24
CA ALA A 50 13.36 -15.37 -4.41
C ALA A 50 13.94 -15.34 -5.85
N ALA A 51 13.09 -15.27 -6.87
CA ALA A 51 13.51 -15.22 -8.28
C ALA A 51 14.26 -13.93 -8.64
N LEU A 52 13.94 -12.81 -7.98
CA LEU A 52 14.62 -11.52 -8.17
C LEU A 52 15.85 -11.35 -7.28
N GLY A 53 16.12 -12.27 -6.34
CA GLY A 53 17.21 -12.14 -5.38
C GLY A 53 17.00 -11.00 -4.37
N VAL A 54 15.74 -10.69 -4.06
CA VAL A 54 15.37 -9.68 -3.05
C VAL A 54 15.36 -10.34 -1.68
N ASP A 55 16.16 -9.80 -0.77
CA ASP A 55 16.23 -10.23 0.63
C ASP A 55 15.34 -9.31 1.49
N LEU A 56 14.21 -9.86 1.96
CA LEU A 56 13.24 -9.13 2.79
C LEU A 56 13.78 -8.78 4.18
N SER A 57 14.86 -9.42 4.66
CA SER A 57 15.52 -9.01 5.92
C SER A 57 16.17 -7.62 5.83
N GLN A 58 16.45 -7.17 4.60
CA GLN A 58 17.07 -5.87 4.32
C GLN A 58 16.05 -4.74 4.11
N VAL A 59 14.74 -5.04 4.19
CA VAL A 59 13.70 -4.02 4.18
C VAL A 59 13.71 -3.30 5.52
N ASP A 60 13.62 -1.97 5.51
CA ASP A 60 13.64 -1.14 6.72
C ASP A 60 12.23 -0.92 7.28
N ALA A 61 11.23 -0.82 6.41
CA ALA A 61 9.83 -0.66 6.77
C ALA A 61 8.88 -1.18 5.67
N VAL A 62 7.64 -1.45 6.05
CA VAL A 62 6.54 -1.70 5.11
C VAL A 62 5.56 -0.53 5.17
N ALA A 63 5.03 -0.10 4.03
CA ALA A 63 3.95 0.86 3.93
C ALA A 63 2.74 0.20 3.25
N ILE A 64 1.58 0.22 3.92
CA ILE A 64 0.33 -0.30 3.37
C ILE A 64 -0.51 0.87 2.88
N THR A 65 -0.80 0.89 1.57
CA THR A 65 -1.53 1.97 0.91
C THR A 65 -2.99 2.00 1.30
N HIS A 66 -3.61 0.83 1.52
CA HIS A 66 -4.95 0.66 2.05
C HIS A 66 -5.20 -0.80 2.44
N GLY A 67 -6.30 -1.04 3.16
CA GLY A 67 -6.63 -2.29 3.84
C GLY A 67 -7.21 -3.41 2.99
N HIS A 68 -7.07 -3.37 1.65
CA HIS A 68 -7.57 -4.45 0.81
C HIS A 68 -6.63 -5.67 0.82
N SER A 69 -7.23 -6.86 0.70
CA SER A 69 -6.53 -8.15 0.74
C SER A 69 -5.41 -8.29 -0.30
N ASP A 70 -5.56 -7.66 -1.46
CA ASP A 70 -4.60 -7.68 -2.57
C ASP A 70 -3.42 -6.69 -2.38
N HIS A 71 -3.40 -5.97 -1.25
CA HIS A 71 -2.32 -5.07 -0.84
C HIS A 71 -1.68 -5.50 0.49
N ILE A 72 -2.44 -6.06 1.43
CA ILE A 72 -1.93 -6.49 2.74
C ILE A 72 -1.75 -8.02 2.87
N GLY A 73 -2.22 -8.80 1.90
CA GLY A 73 -2.31 -10.26 1.97
C GLY A 73 -0.98 -10.98 2.12
N GLY A 74 0.12 -10.42 1.59
CA GLY A 74 1.47 -10.97 1.78
C GLY A 74 2.20 -10.53 3.04
N LEU A 75 1.62 -9.62 3.85
CA LEU A 75 2.34 -8.99 4.96
C LEU A 75 2.89 -9.99 5.99
N LYS A 76 2.09 -10.99 6.39
CA LYS A 76 2.56 -12.01 7.33
C LYS A 76 3.82 -12.73 6.84
N LEU A 77 3.89 -13.07 5.56
CA LEU A 77 5.05 -13.70 4.94
C LEU A 77 6.27 -12.78 4.94
N VAL A 78 6.07 -11.48 4.69
CA VAL A 78 7.14 -10.48 4.76
C VAL A 78 7.74 -10.42 6.15
N LEU A 79 6.89 -10.38 7.19
CA LEU A 79 7.31 -10.31 8.59
C LEU A 79 8.11 -11.57 8.99
N GLU A 80 7.58 -12.75 8.68
CA GLU A 80 8.23 -14.03 8.97
C GLU A 80 9.60 -14.17 8.28
N LYS A 81 9.72 -13.71 7.03
CA LYS A 81 10.99 -13.73 6.28
C LYS A 81 11.97 -12.66 6.71
N ALA A 82 11.48 -11.49 7.15
CA ALA A 82 12.34 -10.46 7.68
C ALA A 82 13.01 -10.90 8.99
N GLY A 83 12.31 -11.70 9.80
CA GLY A 83 12.85 -12.31 11.02
C GLY A 83 13.25 -11.31 12.10
N LYS A 84 12.68 -10.10 12.05
CA LYS A 84 12.92 -8.98 12.95
C LYS A 84 11.63 -8.20 13.17
N THR A 85 11.58 -7.39 14.24
CA THR A 85 10.53 -6.38 14.39
C THR A 85 10.58 -5.44 13.19
N MET A 86 9.45 -5.31 12.50
CA MET A 86 9.32 -4.55 11.26
C MET A 86 8.33 -3.40 11.47
N PRO A 87 8.76 -2.14 11.33
CA PRO A 87 7.85 -1.00 11.25
C PRO A 87 6.87 -1.17 10.08
N VAL A 88 5.56 -1.13 10.38
CA VAL A 88 4.49 -1.18 9.38
C VAL A 88 3.67 0.11 9.46
N TYR A 89 3.83 0.96 8.46
CA TYR A 89 3.10 2.21 8.34
C TYR A 89 1.77 1.98 7.64
N ALA A 90 0.69 2.39 8.28
CA ALA A 90 -0.66 2.24 7.75
C ALA A 90 -1.59 3.30 8.35
N HIS A 91 -2.75 3.50 7.74
CA HIS A 91 -3.82 4.27 8.35
C HIS A 91 -4.49 3.46 9.49
N PRO A 92 -4.99 4.09 10.57
CA PRO A 92 -5.69 3.37 11.66
C PRO A 92 -6.86 2.48 11.20
N GLU A 93 -7.50 2.85 10.09
CA GLU A 93 -8.66 2.15 9.53
C GLU A 93 -8.27 1.04 8.53
N VAL A 94 -6.99 0.68 8.42
CA VAL A 94 -6.50 -0.37 7.51
C VAL A 94 -7.18 -1.73 7.79
N PHE A 95 -7.54 -2.02 9.04
CA PHE A 95 -8.20 -3.27 9.43
C PHE A 95 -9.73 -3.23 9.40
N GLN A 96 -10.35 -2.17 8.86
CA GLN A 96 -11.81 -2.17 8.68
C GLN A 96 -12.28 -3.39 7.88
N GLU A 97 -13.39 -3.98 8.32
CA GLU A 97 -14.05 -5.06 7.58
C GLU A 97 -14.63 -4.51 6.28
N ARG A 98 -14.00 -4.90 5.16
CA ARG A 98 -14.36 -4.46 3.81
C ARG A 98 -14.97 -5.60 3.03
N VAL A 99 -16.05 -5.28 2.32
CA VAL A 99 -16.70 -6.20 1.40
C VAL A 99 -16.96 -5.55 0.05
N LYS A 100 -16.97 -6.38 -0.98
CA LYS A 100 -17.41 -6.01 -2.32
C LYS A 100 -18.73 -6.69 -2.65
N LYS A 101 -19.67 -5.91 -3.17
CA LYS A 101 -20.98 -6.38 -3.65
C LYS A 101 -20.96 -6.58 -5.16
N ASN A 102 -21.27 -7.78 -5.61
CA ASN A 102 -21.40 -8.09 -7.04
C ASN A 102 -22.78 -7.67 -7.59
N ASP A 103 -22.98 -7.81 -8.92
CA ASP A 103 -24.26 -7.44 -9.58
C ASP A 103 -25.46 -8.30 -9.12
N ALA A 104 -25.20 -9.53 -8.65
CA ALA A 104 -26.23 -10.41 -8.08
C ALA A 104 -26.60 -10.03 -6.63
N GLY A 105 -25.79 -9.16 -6.00
CA GLY A 105 -25.98 -8.70 -4.64
C GLY A 105 -25.21 -9.49 -3.58
N ASP A 106 -24.41 -10.48 -3.97
CA ASP A 106 -23.56 -11.25 -3.05
C ASP A 106 -22.39 -10.40 -2.55
N LEU A 107 -22.00 -10.65 -1.29
CA LEU A 107 -20.88 -9.98 -0.64
C LEU A 107 -19.66 -10.91 -0.58
N SER A 108 -18.51 -10.39 -0.97
CA SER A 108 -17.21 -11.05 -0.80
C SER A 108 -16.32 -10.18 0.08
N GLN A 109 -15.65 -10.77 1.09
CA GLN A 109 -14.66 -10.09 1.90
C GLN A 109 -13.47 -9.63 1.02
N THR A 110 -13.08 -8.38 1.18
CA THR A 110 -11.96 -7.76 0.47
C THR A 110 -10.98 -7.05 1.41
N GLY A 111 -11.22 -7.08 2.72
CA GLY A 111 -10.31 -6.53 3.73
C GLY A 111 -9.10 -7.43 4.02
N SER A 112 -8.27 -7.03 4.97
CA SER A 112 -7.13 -7.83 5.45
C SER A 112 -7.54 -9.27 5.80
N PRO A 113 -6.79 -10.29 5.32
CA PRO A 113 -7.02 -11.69 5.71
C PRO A 113 -6.49 -12.01 7.12
N PHE A 114 -5.82 -11.06 7.77
CA PHE A 114 -5.25 -11.18 9.10
C PHE A 114 -5.76 -10.08 10.01
N THR A 115 -5.89 -10.40 11.29
CA THR A 115 -6.07 -9.41 12.36
C THR A 115 -4.76 -8.67 12.63
N GLN A 116 -4.87 -7.50 13.28
CA GLN A 116 -3.71 -6.76 13.77
C GLN A 116 -2.84 -7.63 14.71
N GLU A 117 -3.46 -8.33 15.66
CA GLU A 117 -2.76 -9.17 16.64
C GLU A 117 -1.96 -10.31 15.99
N GLU A 118 -2.48 -10.92 14.93
CA GLU A 118 -1.78 -11.97 14.18
C GLU A 118 -0.53 -11.43 13.47
N LEU A 119 -0.58 -10.21 12.97
CA LEU A 119 0.55 -9.55 12.31
C LEU A 119 1.58 -9.04 13.32
N GLU A 120 1.14 -8.48 14.45
CA GLU A 120 2.03 -8.11 15.55
C GLU A 120 2.76 -9.33 16.11
N SER A 121 2.05 -10.45 16.26
CA SER A 121 2.65 -11.73 16.68
C SER A 121 3.66 -12.27 15.66
N ALA A 122 3.51 -11.92 14.38
CA ALA A 122 4.46 -12.26 13.33
C ALA A 122 5.66 -11.30 13.24
N GLY A 123 5.64 -10.19 13.98
CA GLY A 123 6.75 -9.23 14.08
C GLY A 123 6.42 -7.80 13.59
N ALA A 124 5.17 -7.49 13.27
CA ALA A 124 4.78 -6.12 12.92
C ALA A 124 4.85 -5.19 14.14
N GLU A 125 5.39 -4.00 13.93
CA GLU A 125 5.23 -2.84 14.80
C GLU A 125 4.42 -1.80 14.03
N PHE A 126 3.11 -1.73 14.29
CA PHE A 126 2.25 -0.79 13.56
C PHE A 126 2.50 0.66 13.98
N ILE A 127 2.80 1.49 12.99
CA ILE A 127 2.91 2.94 13.13
C ILE A 127 1.72 3.54 12.39
N PHE A 128 0.62 3.71 13.12
CA PHE A 128 -0.59 4.30 12.55
C PHE A 128 -0.46 5.81 12.41
N HIS A 129 -0.85 6.33 11.24
CA HIS A 129 -0.83 7.77 10.98
C HIS A 129 -1.98 8.20 10.05
N THR A 130 -2.41 9.45 10.20
CA THR A 130 -3.38 10.11 9.31
C THR A 130 -2.76 11.30 8.59
N GLU A 131 -1.68 11.85 9.13
CA GLU A 131 -0.93 12.97 8.56
C GLU A 131 0.28 12.46 7.76
N PRO A 132 0.90 13.33 6.93
CA PRO A 132 2.13 12.98 6.24
C PRO A 132 3.24 12.56 7.20
N VAL A 133 3.98 11.51 6.84
CA VAL A 133 5.06 10.96 7.67
C VAL A 133 6.24 10.52 6.81
N GLU A 134 7.46 10.87 7.23
CA GLU A 134 8.68 10.34 6.63
C GLU A 134 8.94 8.94 7.19
N VAL A 135 9.02 7.93 6.30
CA VAL A 135 9.27 6.53 6.66
C VAL A 135 10.76 6.28 6.81
N VAL A 136 11.51 6.71 5.80
CA VAL A 136 12.98 6.77 5.76
C VAL A 136 13.37 8.03 4.99
N PRO A 137 14.62 8.54 5.13
CA PRO A 137 15.04 9.75 4.44
C PRO A 137 14.73 9.71 2.94
N GLY A 138 13.86 10.64 2.50
CA GLY A 138 13.44 10.80 1.11
C GLY A 138 12.26 9.93 0.66
N ILE A 139 11.65 9.12 1.53
CA ILE A 139 10.38 8.42 1.27
C ILE A 139 9.36 8.89 2.33
N MET A 140 8.30 9.56 1.86
CA MET A 140 7.20 10.03 2.68
C MET A 140 5.91 9.32 2.30
N LEU A 141 5.03 9.07 3.26
CA LEU A 141 3.64 8.68 3.02
C LEU A 141 2.73 9.89 3.19
N THR A 142 1.69 9.99 2.35
CA THR A 142 0.79 11.15 2.34
C THR A 142 -0.13 11.24 3.55
N GLY A 143 -0.35 10.12 4.25
CA GLY A 143 -1.51 9.98 5.14
C GLY A 143 -2.82 10.08 4.37
N TYR A 144 -3.89 10.46 5.07
CA TYR A 144 -5.23 10.65 4.50
C TYR A 144 -5.21 11.67 3.36
N ILE A 145 -5.72 11.27 2.21
CA ILE A 145 -5.80 12.12 1.02
C ILE A 145 -7.10 12.92 1.04
N GLU A 146 -6.98 14.24 1.12
CA GLU A 146 -8.14 15.13 1.01
C GLU A 146 -8.77 15.07 -0.38
N ARG A 147 -10.09 14.84 -0.44
CA ARG A 147 -10.85 14.76 -1.68
C ARG A 147 -11.55 16.08 -1.97
N GLY A 148 -11.09 16.79 -3.00
CA GLY A 148 -11.75 18.00 -3.48
C GLY A 148 -12.98 17.73 -4.35
N PHE A 149 -13.04 16.55 -4.96
CA PHE A 149 -14.15 16.12 -5.82
C PHE A 149 -14.23 14.58 -5.90
N ASP A 150 -15.37 14.08 -6.38
CA ASP A 150 -15.63 12.66 -6.60
C ASP A 150 -14.98 12.19 -7.92
N GLU A 151 -13.73 11.74 -7.85
CA GLU A 151 -12.95 11.25 -8.98
C GLU A 151 -13.29 9.78 -9.32
N ILE A 152 -13.36 8.93 -8.30
CA ILE A 152 -13.62 7.50 -8.44
C ILE A 152 -15.00 7.15 -7.90
N LYS A 153 -15.87 6.69 -8.80
CA LYS A 153 -17.25 6.30 -8.50
C LYS A 153 -17.39 4.80 -8.28
N THR A 154 -16.63 4.24 -7.34
CA THR A 154 -16.86 2.85 -6.92
C THR A 154 -18.17 2.74 -6.15
N ARG A 155 -19.11 1.96 -6.68
CA ARG A 155 -20.43 1.71 -6.04
C ARG A 155 -20.59 0.30 -5.48
N SER A 156 -19.51 -0.48 -5.52
CA SER A 156 -19.49 -1.89 -5.13
C SER A 156 -18.67 -2.17 -3.88
N HIS A 157 -17.93 -1.21 -3.33
CA HIS A 157 -17.12 -1.40 -2.11
C HIS A 157 -17.83 -0.82 -0.90
N PHE A 158 -17.82 -1.58 0.20
CA PHE A 158 -18.55 -1.27 1.42
C PHE A 158 -17.73 -1.63 2.65
N VAL A 159 -18.04 -0.96 3.75
CA VAL A 159 -17.55 -1.24 5.10
C VAL A 159 -18.72 -1.41 6.06
N TYR A 160 -18.51 -2.15 7.14
CA TYR A 160 -19.46 -2.19 8.24
C TYR A 160 -19.18 -1.05 9.23
N LYS A 161 -20.19 -0.21 9.48
CA LYS A 161 -20.17 0.84 10.51
C LYS A 161 -21.35 0.64 11.44
N ASP A 162 -21.08 0.41 12.72
CA ASP A 162 -22.11 0.14 13.74
C ASP A 162 -23.09 -0.99 13.36
N GLY A 163 -22.62 -1.97 12.57
CA GLY A 163 -23.42 -3.08 12.05
C GLY A 163 -24.12 -2.81 10.71
N ASP A 164 -24.13 -1.57 10.24
CA ASP A 164 -24.73 -1.18 8.97
C ASP A 164 -23.71 -1.22 7.82
N LEU A 165 -24.16 -1.74 6.67
CA LEU A 165 -23.36 -1.78 5.46
C LEU A 165 -23.38 -0.41 4.76
N CYS A 166 -22.25 0.30 4.80
CA CYS A 166 -22.06 1.64 4.25
C CYS A 166 -21.09 1.61 3.08
N LEU A 167 -21.25 2.51 2.09
CA LEU A 167 -20.24 2.67 1.04
C LEU A 167 -18.88 3.00 1.67
N ASP A 168 -17.83 2.35 1.18
CA ASP A 168 -16.47 2.58 1.66
C ASP A 168 -15.99 3.98 1.29
N PRO A 169 -15.68 4.86 2.27
CA PRO A 169 -15.11 6.18 2.00
C PRO A 169 -13.62 6.12 1.63
N PHE A 170 -12.96 4.97 1.83
CA PHE A 170 -11.52 4.76 1.62
C PHE A 170 -10.67 5.82 2.33
N VAL A 171 -10.98 6.04 3.62
CA VAL A 171 -10.23 6.98 4.48
C VAL A 171 -8.80 6.51 4.76
N ASP A 172 -8.51 5.26 4.50
CA ASP A 172 -7.19 4.67 4.65
C ASP A 172 -6.30 4.76 3.41
N ASP A 173 -6.85 5.16 2.27
CA ASP A 173 -6.12 5.28 1.02
C ASP A 173 -5.04 6.38 1.11
N GLN A 174 -3.80 5.97 0.86
CA GLN A 174 -2.62 6.83 0.87
C GLN A 174 -1.64 6.44 -0.25
N ALA A 175 -0.69 7.33 -0.53
CA ALA A 175 0.37 7.12 -1.50
C ALA A 175 1.75 7.35 -0.87
N ALA A 176 2.80 6.81 -1.49
CA ALA A 176 4.17 7.18 -1.18
C ALA A 176 4.66 8.28 -2.13
N VAL A 177 5.50 9.17 -1.61
CA VAL A 177 6.13 10.27 -2.34
C VAL A 177 7.63 10.14 -2.16
N VAL A 178 8.36 10.20 -3.26
CA VAL A 178 9.82 10.12 -3.27
C VAL A 178 10.42 11.27 -4.07
N GLU A 179 11.44 11.91 -3.50
CA GLU A 179 12.19 12.96 -4.17
C GLU A 179 13.18 12.36 -5.18
N THR A 180 13.12 12.85 -6.41
CA THR A 180 14.09 12.52 -7.47
C THR A 180 14.80 13.77 -7.96
N GLU A 181 15.89 13.61 -8.73
CA GLU A 181 16.58 14.77 -9.34
C GLU A 181 15.72 15.55 -10.34
N LYS A 182 14.59 14.99 -10.78
CA LYS A 182 13.70 15.59 -11.77
C LYS A 182 12.41 16.15 -11.18
N GLY A 183 12.20 15.99 -9.87
CA GLY A 183 10.97 16.34 -9.16
C GLY A 183 10.42 15.19 -8.33
N LEU A 184 9.22 15.37 -7.78
CA LEU A 184 8.55 14.36 -6.96
C LEU A 184 7.99 13.23 -7.83
N CYS A 185 8.19 12.00 -7.42
CA CYS A 185 7.49 10.84 -7.96
C CYS A 185 6.48 10.36 -6.91
N ILE A 186 5.23 10.13 -7.35
CA ILE A 186 4.17 9.57 -6.50
C ILE A 186 4.01 8.10 -6.86
N VAL A 187 4.09 7.23 -5.87
CA VAL A 187 3.88 5.79 -5.96
C VAL A 187 2.52 5.48 -5.36
N TYR A 188 1.61 5.01 -6.19
CA TYR A 188 0.22 4.74 -5.85
C TYR A 188 0.01 3.26 -5.50
N GLY A 189 -0.96 2.98 -4.64
CA GLY A 189 -1.64 1.68 -4.57
C GLY A 189 -2.73 1.58 -5.65
N CYS A 190 -3.97 1.32 -5.25
CA CYS A 190 -5.14 1.41 -6.13
C CYS A 190 -5.60 2.86 -6.41
N ALA A 191 -5.16 3.83 -5.60
CA ALA A 191 -5.55 5.23 -5.68
C ALA A 191 -7.07 5.46 -5.57
N HIS A 192 -7.75 4.86 -4.59
CA HIS A 192 -9.21 4.99 -4.41
C HIS A 192 -9.67 6.44 -4.18
N SER A 193 -8.77 7.30 -3.69
CA SER A 193 -9.00 8.73 -3.55
C SER A 193 -8.95 9.49 -4.88
N GLY A 194 -8.43 8.87 -5.94
CA GLY A 194 -8.24 9.47 -7.24
C GLY A 194 -6.83 10.00 -7.43
N VAL A 195 -6.31 9.88 -8.64
CA VAL A 195 -4.94 10.29 -8.99
C VAL A 195 -4.81 11.81 -8.86
N ILE A 196 -5.81 12.57 -9.33
CA ILE A 196 -5.78 14.03 -9.31
C ILE A 196 -5.98 14.55 -7.88
N ASN A 197 -6.89 13.98 -7.10
CA ASN A 197 -7.03 14.31 -5.67
C ASN A 197 -5.70 14.07 -4.93
N THR A 198 -5.04 12.95 -5.19
CA THR A 198 -3.73 12.65 -4.60
C THR A 198 -2.69 13.69 -5.00
N MET A 199 -2.58 14.05 -6.29
CA MET A 199 -1.63 15.08 -6.74
C MET A 199 -1.89 16.44 -6.07
N ASN A 200 -3.17 16.86 -5.97
CA ASN A 200 -3.54 18.11 -5.30
C ASN A 200 -3.17 18.07 -3.80
N HIS A 201 -3.38 16.92 -3.14
CA HIS A 201 -2.99 16.73 -1.75
C HIS A 201 -1.47 16.78 -1.58
N VAL A 202 -0.71 16.13 -2.46
CA VAL A 202 0.76 16.19 -2.44
C VAL A 202 1.27 17.61 -2.67
N GLU A 203 0.68 18.36 -3.60
CA GLU A 203 1.00 19.79 -3.79
C GLU A 203 0.74 20.59 -2.52
N LYS A 204 -0.37 20.33 -1.82
CA LYS A 204 -0.72 21.04 -0.57
C LYS A 204 0.28 20.77 0.56
N ILE A 205 0.74 19.53 0.72
CA ILE A 205 1.63 19.15 1.83
C ILE A 205 3.12 19.41 1.54
N THR A 206 3.54 19.41 0.27
CA THR A 206 4.95 19.60 -0.12
C THR A 206 5.25 21.01 -0.65
N GLY A 207 4.23 21.71 -1.17
CA GLY A 207 4.39 22.94 -1.93
C GLY A 207 4.79 22.73 -3.39
N GLU A 208 5.08 21.49 -3.82
CA GLU A 208 5.58 21.21 -5.16
C GLU A 208 4.50 20.94 -6.19
N LYS A 209 4.74 21.47 -7.40
CA LYS A 209 3.79 21.44 -8.53
C LYS A 209 4.27 20.62 -9.70
N TYR A 210 5.52 20.14 -9.65
CA TYR A 210 6.16 19.40 -10.73
C TYR A 210 6.39 17.96 -10.32
N PHE A 211 5.58 17.08 -10.90
CA PHE A 211 5.65 15.64 -10.70
C PHE A 211 6.38 14.97 -11.87
N TYR A 212 7.17 13.95 -11.56
CA TYR A 212 7.94 13.15 -12.51
C TYR A 212 7.46 11.69 -12.49
N GLY A 213 7.27 11.12 -13.67
CA GLY A 213 6.84 9.74 -13.91
C GLY A 213 7.74 9.03 -14.91
#